data_AF-D6Z4R8-F1
#
_entry.id   AF-D6Z4R8-F1
#
_cell.length_a   1.000
_cell.length_b   1.000
_cell.length_c   1.000
_cell.angle_alpha   90.00
_cell.angle_beta   90.00
_cell.angle_gamma   90.00
#
_symmetry.space_group_name_H-M   'P 1'
#
loop_
_entity.id
_entity.type
_entity.pdbx_description
1 polymer ?
#
loop_
_entity_poly.entity_id
_entity_poly.type
_entity_poly.pdbx_seq_one_letter_code
_entity_poly.pdbx_strand_id
1 'polypeptide(L)'
;MQITIEIPRQLPDIMHCSPGDFEKQAKMAMVAKLYEMGKVSSGMAAQMVGLERVEFLLQLGQYGVAMIDLDKEELHVDLENA
;
A
#
# COMPACT_ATOMS: atom_id res chain seq x y z
N MET A 1 11.57 12.16 -10.45
CA MET A 1 11.59 11.01 -11.39
C MET A 1 10.15 10.74 -11.81
N GLN A 2 9.90 10.38 -13.07
CA GLN A 2 8.56 10.06 -13.58
C GLN A 2 8.53 8.62 -14.11
N ILE A 3 7.46 7.89 -13.79
CA ILE A 3 7.19 6.54 -14.31
C ILE A 3 5.93 6.67 -15.18
N THR A 4 6.00 6.19 -16.42
CA THR A 4 4.86 6.18 -17.35
C THR A 4 4.49 4.73 -17.63
N ILE A 5 3.20 4.40 -17.51
CA ILE A 5 2.66 3.06 -17.70
C ILE A 5 1.51 3.16 -18.70
N GLU A 6 1.50 2.29 -19.71
CA GLU A 6 0.35 2.15 -20.61
C GLU A 6 -0.70 1.26 -19.93
N ILE A 7 -1.89 1.82 -19.74
CA ILE A 7 -3.04 1.10 -19.17
C ILE A 7 -4.20 1.08 -20.18
N PRO A 8 -5.05 0.03 -20.17
CA PRO A 8 -6.28 0.03 -20.96
C PRO A 8 -7.17 1.21 -20.57
N ARG A 9 -7.66 1.98 -21.56
CA ARG A 9 -8.51 3.16 -21.30
C ARG A 9 -9.79 2.84 -20.53
N GLN A 10 -10.26 1.60 -20.65
CA GLN A 10 -11.48 1.11 -20.00
C GLN A 10 -11.26 0.78 -18.52
N LEU A 11 -10.02 0.76 -18.02
CA LEU A 11 -9.73 0.30 -16.67
C LEU A 11 -10.34 1.21 -15.57
N PRO A 12 -10.21 2.55 -15.63
CA PRO A 12 -10.92 3.43 -14.70
C PRO A 12 -12.45 3.27 -14.77
N ASP A 13 -12.99 3.03 -15.97
CA ASP A 13 -14.44 2.81 -16.17
C ASP A 13 -14.91 1.52 -15.49
N ILE A 14 -14.16 0.42 -15.64
CA ILE A 14 -14.43 -0.87 -14.98
C ILE A 14 -14.34 -0.74 -13.46
N MET A 15 -13.43 0.10 -12.97
CA MET A 15 -13.28 0.40 -11.54
C MET A 15 -14.27 1.46 -11.03
N HIS A 16 -15.13 1.99 -11.89
CA HIS A 16 -16.11 3.02 -11.56
C HIS A 16 -15.47 4.26 -10.88
N CYS A 17 -14.30 4.68 -11.33
CA CYS A 17 -13.56 5.80 -10.75
C CYS A 17 -13.07 6.78 -11.81
N SER A 18 -12.82 8.03 -11.42
CA SER A 18 -12.22 9.00 -12.33
C SER A 18 -10.75 8.66 -12.63
N PRO A 19 -10.16 9.16 -13.75
CA PRO A 19 -8.74 8.95 -14.03
C PRO A 19 -7.80 9.43 -12.90
N GLY A 20 -8.14 10.54 -12.24
CA GLY A 20 -7.35 11.05 -11.12
C GLY A 20 -7.46 10.18 -9.86
N ASP A 21 -8.62 9.59 -9.61
CA ASP A 21 -8.79 8.64 -8.51
C ASP A 21 -8.04 7.34 -8.80
N PHE A 22 -8.07 6.87 -10.05
CA PHE A 22 -7.29 5.72 -10.49
C PHE A 22 -5.79 5.97 -10.27
N GLU A 23 -5.26 7.13 -10.67
CA GLU A 23 -3.85 7.45 -10.49
C GLU A 23 -3.44 7.40 -9.01
N LYS A 24 -4.27 7.97 -8.12
CA LYS A 24 -4.03 7.92 -6.67
C LYS A 24 -4.05 6.48 -6.14
N GLN A 25 -5.04 5.69 -6.53
CA GLN A 25 -5.15 4.28 -6.12
C GLN A 25 -3.98 3.44 -6.64
N ALA A 26 -3.60 3.60 -7.91
CA ALA A 26 -2.48 2.89 -8.51
C ALA A 26 -1.15 3.24 -7.83
N LYS A 27 -0.94 4.53 -7.54
CA LYS A 27 0.24 5.00 -6.82
C LYS A 27 0.29 4.44 -5.40
N MET A 28 -0.84 4.44 -4.68
CA MET A 28 -0.93 3.87 -3.35
C MET A 28 -0.67 2.36 -3.37
N ALA A 29 -1.29 1.62 -4.30
CA ALA A 29 -1.09 0.17 -4.44
C ALA A 29 0.38 -0.19 -4.69
N MET A 30 1.05 0.54 -5.59
CA MET A 30 2.48 0.36 -5.86
C MET A 30 3.32 0.56 -4.59
N VAL A 31 3.09 1.66 -3.87
CA VAL A 31 3.88 2.01 -2.68
C VAL A 31 3.59 1.07 -1.51
N ALA A 32 2.33 0.69 -1.31
CA ALA A 32 1.94 -0.33 -0.33
C ALA A 32 2.66 -1.65 -0.59
N LYS A 33 2.74 -2.07 -1.87
CA LYS A 33 3.47 -3.30 -2.22
C LYS A 33 4.97 -3.22 -1.98
N LEU A 34 5.59 -2.08 -2.28
CA LEU A 34 7.01 -1.86 -1.99
C LEU A 34 7.31 -1.86 -0.48
N TYR A 35 6.39 -1.31 0.33
CA TYR A 35 6.49 -1.34 1.78
C TYR A 35 6.36 -2.77 2.31
N GLU A 36 5.33 -3.51 1.87
CA GLU A 36 5.11 -4.92 2.23
C GLU A 36 6.32 -5.79 1.88
N MET A 37 7.02 -5.51 0.78
CA MET A 37 8.24 -6.20 0.37
C MET A 37 9.50 -5.76 1.14
N GLY A 38 9.38 -4.87 2.13
CA GLY A 38 10.50 -4.30 2.89
C GLY A 38 11.46 -3.45 2.04
N LYS A 39 11.04 -2.98 0.85
CA LYS A 39 11.90 -2.21 -0.07
C LYS A 39 11.91 -0.72 0.25
N VAL A 40 10.86 -0.22 0.87
CA VAL A 40 10.77 1.16 1.34
C VAL A 40 10.31 1.19 2.79
N SER A 41 10.82 2.15 3.57
CA SER A 41 10.33 2.39 4.92
C SER A 41 8.96 3.07 4.88
N SER A 42 8.19 2.99 5.98
CA SER A 42 6.90 3.67 6.09
C SER A 42 6.99 5.19 5.89
N GLY A 43 8.12 5.81 6.27
CA GLY A 43 8.33 7.25 6.08
C GLY A 43 8.56 7.62 4.62
N MET A 44 9.40 6.84 3.91
CA MET A 44 9.62 7.03 2.48
C MET A 44 8.33 6.75 1.69
N ALA A 45 7.61 5.69 2.04
CA ALA A 45 6.33 5.34 1.44
C ALA A 45 5.30 6.49 1.58
N ALA A 46 5.13 7.03 2.78
CA ALA A 46 4.25 8.15 3.05
C ALA A 46 4.62 9.39 2.21
N GLN A 47 5.91 9.74 2.15
CA GLN A 47 6.39 10.83 1.30
C GLN A 47 6.09 10.59 -0.19
N MET A 48 6.25 9.36 -0.68
CA MET A 48 5.96 9.03 -2.07
C MET A 48 4.50 9.28 -2.42
N VAL A 49 3.55 8.92 -1.54
CA VAL A 49 2.12 9.14 -1.76
C VAL A 49 1.60 10.51 -1.31
N GLY A 50 2.44 11.31 -0.65
CA GLY A 50 2.08 12.65 -0.17
C GLY A 50 1.19 12.63 1.07
N LEU A 51 1.39 11.66 1.96
CA LEU A 51 0.67 11.50 3.22
C LEU A 51 1.61 11.65 4.42
N GLU A 52 1.04 11.89 5.58
CA GLU A 52 1.77 11.70 6.84
C GLU A 52 2.01 10.21 7.11
N ARG A 53 3.07 9.90 7.87
CA ARG A 53 3.46 8.51 8.15
C ARG A 53 2.31 7.69 8.76
N VAL A 54 1.60 8.27 9.72
CA VAL A 54 0.48 7.60 10.41
C VAL A 54 -0.69 7.37 9.45
N GLU A 55 -1.01 8.36 8.61
CA GLU A 55 -2.07 8.23 7.61
C GLU A 55 -1.75 7.11 6.61
N PHE A 56 -0.52 7.06 6.09
CA PHE A 56 -0.07 5.98 5.20
C PHE A 56 -0.27 4.61 5.85
N LEU A 57 0.18 4.44 7.08
CA LEU A 57 0.07 3.17 7.80
C LEU A 57 -1.40 2.75 8.00
N LEU A 58 -2.30 3.69 8.27
CA LEU A 58 -3.74 3.43 8.39
C LEU A 58 -4.40 3.06 7.04
N GLN A 59 -3.86 3.53 5.92
CA GLN A 59 -4.38 3.20 4.59
C GLN A 59 -3.98 1.78 4.13
N LEU A 60 -2.93 1.18 4.71
CA LEU A 60 -2.43 -0.14 4.29
C LEU A 60 -3.49 -1.25 4.31
N GLY A 61 -4.41 -1.20 5.28
CA GLY A 61 -5.50 -2.18 5.39
C GLY A 61 -6.42 -2.22 4.16
N GLN A 62 -6.61 -1.09 3.47
CA GLN A 62 -7.42 -1.04 2.25
C GLN A 62 -6.75 -1.78 1.07
N TYR A 63 -5.44 -2.03 1.16
CA TYR A 63 -4.64 -2.72 0.14
C TYR A 63 -4.24 -4.13 0.59
N GLY A 64 -4.81 -4.63 1.69
CA GLY A 64 -4.52 -5.97 2.21
C GLY A 64 -3.11 -6.12 2.79
N VAL A 65 -2.45 -5.01 3.11
CA VAL A 65 -1.10 -5.01 3.70
C VAL A 65 -1.22 -4.82 5.21
N ALA A 66 -0.57 -5.71 5.98
CA ALA A 66 -0.51 -5.57 7.43
C ALA A 66 0.30 -4.32 7.80
N MET A 67 -0.23 -3.51 8.71
CA MET A 67 0.46 -2.32 9.24
C MET A 67 1.68 -2.69 10.09
N ILE A 68 1.63 -3.85 10.72
CA ILE A 68 2.66 -4.42 11.59
C ILE A 68 2.92 -5.80 11.01
N ASP A 69 4.15 -6.06 10.61
CA ASP A 69 4.65 -7.42 10.46
C ASP A 69 4.71 -7.97 11.89
N LEU A 70 3.60 -8.54 12.37
CA LEU A 70 3.66 -9.50 13.47
C LEU A 70 4.45 -10.64 12.86
N ASP A 71 5.77 -10.59 13.03
CA ASP A 71 6.68 -11.62 12.58
C ASP A 71 6.03 -12.95 12.98
N LYS A 72 5.93 -13.88 12.04
CA LYS A 72 5.19 -15.14 12.21
C LYS A 72 5.57 -15.89 13.50
N GLU A 73 6.72 -15.56 14.07
CA GLU A 73 7.22 -15.98 15.37
C GLU A 73 6.39 -15.47 16.56
N GLU A 74 5.98 -14.20 16.62
CA GLU A 74 5.12 -13.68 17.71
C GLU A 74 3.73 -14.34 17.70
N LEU A 75 3.17 -14.59 16.51
CA LEU A 75 1.88 -15.28 16.39
C LEU A 75 1.94 -16.75 16.86
N HIS A 76 3.10 -17.41 16.72
CA HIS A 76 3.31 -18.74 17.26
C HIS A 76 3.46 -18.74 18.78
N VAL A 77 4.17 -17.76 19.34
CA VAL A 77 4.28 -17.61 20.80
C VAL A 77 2.91 -17.34 21.43
N ASP A 78 2.03 -16.57 20.80
CA ASP A 78 0.67 -16.34 21.30
C ASP A 78 -0.23 -17.59 21.21
N LEU A 79 -0.03 -18.46 20.22
CA LEU A 79 -0.75 -19.73 20.07
C LEU A 79 -0.26 -20.82 21.05
N GLU A 80 1.03 -20.85 21.38
CA GLU A 80 1.60 -21.81 22.33
C GLU A 80 1.30 -21.47 23.79
N ASN A 81 0.96 -20.21 24.09
CA ASN A 81 0.64 -19.73 25.43
C ASN A 81 -0.87 -19.62 25.72
N ALA A 82 -1.74 -20.14 24.85
CA ALA A 82 -3.21 -20.20 25.02
C ALA A 82 -3.68 -21.61 25.43
#